data_AF-A0A2E9XKD5-F1
#
_entry.id   AF-A0A2E9XKD5-F1
#
_cell.length_a   1.000
_cell.length_b   1.000
_cell.length_c   1.000
_cell.angle_alpha   90.00
_cell.angle_beta   90.00
_cell.angle_gamma   90.00
#
_symmetry.space_group_name_H-M   'P 1'
#
loop_
_entity.id
_entity.type
_entity.pdbx_description
1 polymer ?
#
loop_
_entity_poly.entity_id
_entity_poly.type
_entity_poly.pdbx_seq_one_letter_code
_entity_poly.pdbx_strand_id
1 'polypeptide(L)'
;MKQLCNVTFLSILGIMIFNGTSYVSAADKLKVTCDGRDLALDPDTKLLDIEVVNNTLLTPDETFRGIPFTEIDDLVRFRVVGEFYTEGWALDKSTLMAASSLTVTNKPNIAAVNRSYNCIETAPPEPPEKLPKRPVGKRPRKRGF
;
A
#
# COMPACT_ATOMS: atom_id res chain seq x y z
N MET A 1 33.58 49.22 -40.45
CA MET A 1 33.68 48.48 -41.73
C MET A 1 33.50 46.99 -41.44
N LYS A 2 32.76 46.30 -42.33
CA LYS A 2 32.26 44.89 -42.32
C LYS A 2 31.00 44.67 -41.44
N GLN A 3 29.77 44.76 -41.97
CA GLN A 3 29.00 43.79 -42.82
C GLN A 3 28.89 42.39 -42.16
N LEU A 4 27.77 41.68 -42.13
CA LEU A 4 26.43 41.79 -42.72
C LEU A 4 25.50 40.78 -42.00
N CYS A 5 24.23 41.16 -41.85
CA CYS A 5 22.99 40.36 -41.79
C CYS A 5 23.03 38.85 -41.50
N ASN A 6 22.20 38.41 -40.55
CA ASN A 6 21.04 37.59 -40.95
C ASN A 6 19.88 37.71 -39.94
N VAL A 7 18.75 38.17 -40.46
CA VAL A 7 17.49 38.44 -39.76
C VAL A 7 16.54 37.27 -40.05
N THR A 8 16.02 36.68 -38.97
CA THR A 8 14.73 35.98 -38.81
C THR A 8 14.34 34.81 -39.72
N PHE A 9 14.12 33.65 -39.09
CA PHE A 9 12.98 32.75 -39.35
C PHE A 9 12.57 32.18 -37.98
N LEU A 10 11.51 32.69 -37.34
CA LEU A 10 10.13 32.20 -37.40
C LEU A 10 9.94 30.75 -36.92
N SER A 11 9.22 30.67 -35.79
CA SER A 11 8.21 29.66 -35.41
C SER A 11 8.62 28.23 -35.12
N ILE A 12 8.20 27.79 -33.92
CA ILE A 12 7.48 26.55 -33.56
C ILE A 12 8.01 26.17 -32.17
N LEU A 13 7.38 26.69 -31.11
CA LEU A 13 6.34 25.94 -30.38
C LEU A 13 6.75 24.48 -30.16
N GLY A 14 7.57 24.29 -29.13
CA GLY A 14 7.81 23.00 -28.51
C GLY A 14 7.79 23.19 -27.01
N ILE A 15 6.66 23.69 -26.49
CA ILE A 15 6.32 23.52 -25.08
C ILE A 15 6.22 22.01 -24.90
N MET A 16 7.34 21.37 -24.58
CA MET A 16 7.36 20.03 -24.01
C MET A 16 6.74 20.20 -22.63
N ILE A 17 5.42 20.06 -22.65
CA ILE A 17 4.59 19.66 -21.55
C ILE A 17 5.24 18.38 -21.02
N PHE A 18 6.20 18.53 -20.10
CA PHE A 18 6.43 17.52 -19.10
C PHE A 18 5.17 17.53 -18.26
N ASN A 19 4.16 16.78 -18.71
CA ASN A 19 3.16 16.18 -17.84
C ASN A 19 3.91 15.16 -16.97
N GLY A 20 4.84 15.64 -16.14
CA GLY A 20 5.04 15.08 -14.84
C GLY A 20 3.79 15.47 -14.06
N THR A 21 2.70 14.73 -14.28
CA THR A 21 1.71 14.58 -13.23
C THR A 21 2.44 13.86 -12.10
N SER A 22 3.22 14.61 -11.33
CA SER A 22 3.43 14.33 -9.93
C SER A 22 2.04 14.34 -9.32
N TYR A 23 1.35 13.20 -9.41
CA TYR A 23 0.39 12.76 -8.41
C TYR A 23 1.19 12.59 -7.11
N VAL A 24 1.61 13.72 -6.54
CA VAL A 24 2.08 13.88 -5.18
C VAL A 24 0.93 14.63 -4.54
N SER A 25 -0.16 13.92 -4.24
CA SER A 25 -1.33 14.50 -3.58
C SER A 25 -2.26 13.41 -3.03
N ALA A 26 -1.73 12.64 -2.09
CA ALA A 26 -2.37 12.21 -0.85
C ALA A 26 -1.18 11.80 0.04
N ALA A 27 -1.23 11.94 1.36
CA ALA A 27 -0.18 11.39 2.20
C ALA A 27 -0.09 9.89 1.88
N ASP A 28 0.96 9.47 1.16
CA ASP A 28 1.02 8.14 0.58
C ASP A 28 0.99 7.13 1.73
N LYS A 29 -0.07 6.34 1.76
CA LYS A 29 -0.21 5.25 2.73
C LYS A 29 1.04 4.40 2.61
N LEU A 30 1.82 4.29 3.69
CA LEU A 30 3.03 3.49 3.70
C LEU A 30 2.59 2.02 3.61
N LYS A 31 2.92 1.37 2.50
CA LYS A 31 2.64 -0.05 2.27
C LYS A 31 3.92 -0.83 2.41
N VAL A 32 3.94 -1.80 3.32
CA VAL A 32 5.12 -2.57 3.64
C VAL A 32 4.75 -4.04 3.73
N THR A 33 5.53 -4.91 3.09
CA THR A 33 5.40 -6.36 3.21
C THR A 33 6.47 -6.91 4.13
N CYS A 34 6.07 -7.53 5.25
CA CYS A 34 6.93 -8.13 6.26
C CYS A 34 6.79 -9.67 6.22
N ASP A 35 7.73 -10.39 5.60
CA ASP A 35 7.73 -11.86 5.40
C ASP A 35 6.33 -12.46 5.10
N GLY A 36 5.61 -11.89 4.14
CA GLY A 36 4.26 -12.35 3.72
C GLY A 36 3.09 -11.68 4.45
N ARG A 37 3.35 -10.72 5.34
CA ARG A 37 2.30 -9.88 5.94
C ARG A 37 2.32 -8.49 5.33
N ASP A 38 1.27 -8.12 4.63
CA ASP A 38 1.14 -6.81 4.02
C ASP A 38 0.53 -5.84 5.04
N LEU A 39 1.25 -4.76 5.33
CA LEU A 39 0.87 -3.68 6.23
C LEU A 39 0.57 -2.45 5.39
N ALA A 40 -0.62 -1.88 5.53
CA ALA A 40 -0.98 -0.60 4.94
C ALA A 40 -1.24 0.41 6.06
N LEU A 41 -0.32 1.36 6.24
CA LEU A 41 -0.41 2.40 7.26
C LEU A 41 -1.00 3.67 6.66
N ASP A 42 -2.05 4.17 7.28
CA ASP A 42 -2.65 5.47 6.98
C ASP A 42 -2.22 6.50 8.04
N PRO A 43 -1.23 7.36 7.75
CA PRO A 43 -0.66 8.27 8.74
C PRO A 43 -1.63 9.38 9.18
N ASP A 44 -2.62 9.70 8.33
CA ASP A 44 -3.61 10.75 8.56
C ASP A 44 -4.68 10.28 9.56
N THR A 45 -5.16 9.05 9.38
CA THR A 45 -6.19 8.46 10.26
C THR A 45 -5.61 7.72 11.46
N LYS A 46 -4.29 7.46 11.48
CA LYS A 46 -3.62 6.59 12.45
C LYS A 46 -4.22 5.19 12.52
N LEU A 47 -4.67 4.70 11.37
CA LEU A 47 -5.23 3.36 11.19
C LEU A 47 -4.33 2.53 10.28
N LEU A 48 -4.23 1.25 10.60
CA LEU A 48 -3.47 0.27 9.83
C LEU A 48 -4.36 -0.92 9.46
N ASP A 49 -4.17 -1.39 8.23
CA ASP A 49 -4.69 -2.67 7.78
C ASP A 49 -3.52 -3.67 7.68
N ILE A 50 -3.73 -4.90 8.13
CA ILE A 50 -2.78 -6.00 7.99
C ILE A 50 -3.46 -7.18 7.29
N GLU A 51 -2.85 -7.62 6.19
CA GLU A 51 -3.25 -8.81 5.46
C GLU A 51 -2.20 -9.90 5.72
N VAL A 52 -2.63 -11.03 6.28
CA VAL A 52 -1.76 -12.17 6.54
C VAL A 52 -1.85 -13.13 5.36
N VAL A 53 -0.89 -13.06 4.45
CA VAL A 53 -0.80 -13.93 3.28
C VAL A 53 0.17 -15.08 3.61
N ASN A 54 -0.31 -16.32 3.49
CA ASN A 54 0.37 -17.58 3.86
C ASN A 54 0.10 -18.11 5.29
N ASN A 55 -1.11 -18.66 5.43
CA ASN A 55 -1.45 -19.92 6.12
C ASN A 55 -0.40 -20.53 7.06
N THR A 56 -0.59 -20.29 8.36
CA THR A 56 -0.32 -21.33 9.36
C THR A 56 -1.64 -21.77 9.97
N LEU A 57 -1.74 -23.03 10.44
CA LEU A 57 -2.96 -23.65 11.01
C LEU A 57 -3.67 -22.82 12.11
N LEU A 58 -3.05 -21.75 12.62
CA LEU A 58 -3.53 -20.92 13.71
C LEU A 58 -4.05 -19.54 13.26
N THR A 59 -3.85 -19.16 11.99
CA THR A 59 -4.31 -17.88 11.43
C THR A 59 -4.84 -18.15 10.01
N PRO A 60 -6.16 -18.33 9.81
CA PRO A 60 -6.73 -18.34 8.46
C PRO A 60 -6.40 -17.02 7.74
N ASP A 61 -6.53 -16.98 6.41
CA ASP A 61 -6.38 -15.74 5.64
C ASP A 61 -7.37 -14.70 6.19
N GLU A 62 -6.85 -13.81 7.02
CA GLU A 62 -7.61 -12.82 7.76
C GLU A 62 -6.98 -11.46 7.53
N THR A 63 -7.80 -10.54 7.01
CA THR A 63 -7.42 -9.14 6.89
C THR A 63 -7.98 -8.40 8.11
N PHE A 64 -7.11 -7.93 8.99
CA PHE A 64 -7.52 -7.04 10.07
C PHE A 64 -7.47 -5.61 9.56
N ARG A 65 -8.57 -4.88 9.73
CA ARG A 65 -8.73 -3.52 9.20
C ARG A 65 -8.96 -2.50 10.30
N GLY A 66 -8.49 -1.28 10.07
CA GLY A 66 -8.74 -0.15 10.95
C GLY A 66 -8.11 -0.33 12.34
N ILE A 67 -6.96 -0.99 12.42
CA ILE A 67 -6.24 -1.17 13.69
C ILE A 67 -5.64 0.18 14.08
N PRO A 68 -5.96 0.72 15.27
CA PRO A 68 -5.32 1.94 15.73
C PRO A 68 -3.84 1.66 16.01
N PHE A 69 -2.98 2.57 15.57
CA PHE A 69 -1.56 2.52 15.89
C PHE A 69 -1.11 3.80 16.60
N THR A 70 -0.02 3.66 17.35
CA THR A 70 0.72 4.76 17.95
C THR A 70 2.04 4.91 17.23
N GLU A 71 2.50 6.14 17.08
CA GLU A 71 3.73 6.47 16.39
C GLU A 71 4.53 7.44 17.24
N ILE A 72 5.78 7.09 17.51
CA ILE A 72 6.74 7.92 18.23
C ILE A 72 8.02 7.86 17.41
N ASP A 73 8.46 9.01 16.89
CA ASP A 73 9.52 9.11 15.90
C ASP A 73 9.23 8.18 14.70
N ASP A 74 10.13 7.24 14.38
CA ASP A 74 9.95 6.28 13.29
C ASP A 74 9.35 4.94 13.74
N LEU A 75 9.00 4.81 15.03
CA LEU A 75 8.50 3.56 15.61
C LEU A 75 6.97 3.54 15.65
N VAL A 76 6.39 2.65 14.86
CA VAL A 76 4.95 2.36 14.84
C VAL A 76 4.65 1.17 15.73
N ARG A 77 3.68 1.30 16.64
CA ARG A 77 3.22 0.22 17.51
C ARG A 77 1.73 0.02 17.38
N PHE A 78 1.32 -1.22 17.20
CA PHE A 78 -0.08 -1.60 17.09
C PHE A 78 -0.33 -2.98 17.70
N ARG A 79 -1.60 -3.35 17.83
CA ARG A 79 -1.99 -4.64 18.39
C ARG A 79 -3.12 -5.24 17.57
N VAL A 80 -2.94 -6.48 17.17
CA VAL A 80 -3.98 -7.30 16.54
C VAL A 80 -4.61 -8.16 17.63
N VAL A 81 -5.94 -8.13 17.72
CA VAL A 81 -6.71 -8.94 18.67
C VAL A 81 -7.56 -9.90 17.86
N GLY A 82 -7.16 -11.17 17.85
CA GLY A 82 -7.95 -12.25 17.27
C GLY A 82 -8.80 -12.93 18.34
N GLU A 83 -9.58 -13.93 17.94
CA GLU A 83 -10.45 -14.69 18.83
C GLU A 83 -9.67 -15.46 19.91
N PHE A 84 -8.54 -16.05 19.55
CA PHE A 84 -7.76 -16.93 20.43
C PHE A 84 -6.39 -16.38 20.80
N TYR A 85 -5.99 -15.26 20.23
CA TYR A 85 -4.66 -14.69 20.41
C TYR A 85 -4.69 -13.17 20.39
N THR A 86 -3.65 -12.59 20.96
CA THR A 86 -3.32 -11.18 20.83
C THR A 86 -1.89 -11.09 20.34
N GLU A 87 -1.64 -10.28 19.32
CA GLU A 87 -0.32 -10.07 18.75
C GLU A 87 0.04 -8.58 18.83
N GLY A 88 1.06 -8.26 19.62
CA GLY A 88 1.61 -6.90 19.68
C GLY A 88 2.71 -6.74 18.63
N TRP A 89 2.70 -5.62 17.92
CA TRP A 89 3.62 -5.31 16.82
C TRP A 89 4.38 -4.01 17.08
N ALA A 90 5.63 -3.99 16.62
CA ALA A 90 6.47 -2.80 16.54
C ALA A 90 7.18 -2.80 15.19
N LEU A 91 6.99 -1.76 14.39
CA LEU A 91 7.63 -1.55 13.08
C LEU A 91 8.47 -0.27 13.15
N ASP A 92 9.75 -0.38 12.83
CA ASP A 92 10.64 0.76 12.63
C ASP A 92 10.65 1.10 11.14
N LYS A 93 10.15 2.30 10.80
CA LYS A 93 10.05 2.76 9.40
C LYS A 93 11.41 3.03 8.77
N SER A 94 12.40 3.43 9.57
CA SER A 94 13.72 3.83 9.07
C SER A 94 14.55 2.61 8.65
N THR A 95 14.42 1.51 9.40
CA THR A 95 15.15 0.27 9.17
C THR A 95 14.33 -0.78 8.43
N LEU A 96 13.01 -0.56 8.27
CA LEU A 96 12.04 -1.53 7.77
C LEU A 96 12.15 -2.88 8.50
N MET A 97 12.42 -2.83 9.80
CA MET A 97 12.41 -4.00 10.68
C MET A 97 11.14 -4.00 11.51
N ALA A 98 10.48 -5.15 11.60
CA ALA A 98 9.34 -5.33 12.50
C ALA A 98 9.58 -6.46 13.50
N ALA A 99 8.95 -6.36 14.65
CA ALA A 99 8.89 -7.42 15.63
C ALA A 99 7.44 -7.61 16.09
N SER A 100 7.06 -8.86 16.33
CA SER A 100 5.78 -9.21 16.92
C SER A 100 5.93 -10.14 18.12
N SER A 101 4.98 -10.04 19.05
CA SER A 101 4.84 -10.90 20.22
C SER A 101 3.41 -11.41 20.30
N LEU A 102 3.23 -12.71 20.05
CA LEU A 102 1.93 -13.37 20.07
C LEU A 102 1.70 -14.07 21.42
N THR A 103 0.57 -13.78 22.06
CA THR A 103 0.10 -14.41 23.30
C THR A 103 -1.25 -15.09 23.07
N VAL A 104 -1.45 -16.30 23.60
CA VAL A 104 -2.69 -17.06 23.47
C VAL A 104 -3.62 -16.76 24.64
N THR A 105 -4.80 -16.20 24.36
CA THR A 105 -5.73 -15.65 25.37
C THR A 105 -6.21 -16.69 26.37
N ASN A 106 -6.48 -17.92 25.91
CA ASN A 106 -7.06 -18.99 26.74
C ASN A 106 -6.03 -19.88 27.44
N LYS A 107 -4.73 -19.61 27.26
CA LYS A 107 -3.65 -20.43 27.83
C LYS A 107 -2.51 -19.54 28.36
N PRO A 108 -2.70 -18.87 29.51
CA PRO A 108 -1.73 -17.91 30.05
C PRO A 108 -0.38 -18.55 30.44
N ASN A 109 -0.33 -19.87 30.60
CA ASN A 109 0.91 -20.60 30.90
C ASN A 109 1.76 -20.90 29.66
N ILE A 110 1.30 -20.55 28.45
CA ILE A 110 2.09 -20.70 27.22
C ILE A 110 2.94 -19.43 27.06
N ALA A 111 4.24 -19.63 26.84
CA ALA A 111 5.17 -18.54 26.57
C ALA A 111 4.76 -17.78 25.30
N ALA A 112 4.96 -16.46 25.31
CA ALA A 112 4.74 -15.64 24.13
C ALA A 112 5.65 -16.10 22.97
N VAL A 113 5.10 -16.12 21.76
CA VAL A 113 5.85 -16.42 20.54
C VAL A 113 6.32 -15.10 19.95
N ASN A 114 7.62 -14.84 20.03
CA ASN A 114 8.24 -13.64 19.49
C ASN A 114 8.77 -13.92 18.08
N ARG A 115 8.57 -12.97 17.16
CA ARG A 115 9.06 -13.04 15.79
C ARG A 115 9.65 -11.70 15.37
N SER A 116 10.69 -11.75 14.57
CA SER A 116 11.26 -10.60 13.87
C SER A 116 11.02 -10.78 12.38
N TYR A 117 10.72 -9.69 11.69
CA TYR A 117 10.42 -9.66 10.28
C TYR A 117 11.30 -8.63 9.59
N ASN A 118 11.81 -9.00 8.43
CA ASN A 118 12.39 -8.04 7.51
C ASN A 118 11.29 -7.58 6.56
N CYS A 119 11.17 -6.26 6.45
CA CYS A 119 10.11 -5.67 5.68
C CYS A 119 10.65 -4.94 4.45
N ILE A 120 9.84 -4.87 3.40
CA ILE A 120 10.14 -4.13 2.17
C ILE A 120 8.96 -3.26 1.80
N GLU A 121 9.20 -2.11 1.18
CA GLU A 121 8.11 -1.31 0.63
C GLU A 121 7.36 -2.12 -0.45
N THR A 122 6.04 -2.22 -0.29
CA THR A 122 5.20 -2.99 -1.21
C THR A 122 5.10 -2.22 -2.53
N ALA A 123 5.56 -2.84 -3.62
CA ALA A 123 5.41 -2.25 -4.94
C ALA A 123 3.92 -2.03 -5.28
N PRO A 124 3.57 -0.90 -5.92
CA PRO A 124 2.19 -0.69 -6.37
C PRO A 124 1.80 -1.81 -7.36
N PRO A 125 0.57 -2.34 -7.27
CA PRO A 125 0.13 -3.39 -8.17
C PRO A 125 0.19 -2.90 -9.62
N GLU A 126 0.69 -3.74 -10.53
CA GLU A 126 0.68 -3.43 -11.95
C GLU A 126 -0.77 -3.21 -12.43
N PRO A 127 -1.04 -2.15 -13.21
CA PRO A 127 -2.37 -1.93 -13.73
C PRO A 127 -2.79 -3.12 -14.59
N PRO A 128 -4.06 -3.57 -14.51
CA PRO A 128 -4.53 -4.69 -15.31
C PRO A 128 -4.34 -4.38 -16.80
N GLU A 129 -3.66 -5.27 -17.52
CA GLU A 129 -3.33 -5.10 -18.95
C GLU A 129 -4.59 -4.85 -19.80
N LYS A 130 -5.76 -5.34 -19.34
CA LYS A 130 -7.06 -5.10 -19.98
C LYS A 130 -8.14 -4.88 -18.93
N LEU A 131 -8.90 -3.79 -19.09
CA LEU A 131 -10.16 -3.61 -18.39
C LEU A 131 -11.09 -4.81 -18.70
N PRO A 132 -11.79 -5.37 -17.70
CA PRO A 132 -12.73 -6.46 -17.95
C PRO A 132 -13.74 -6.01 -19.01
N LYS A 133 -13.82 -6.76 -20.11
CA LYS A 133 -14.77 -6.47 -21.19
C LYS A 133 -16.17 -6.50 -20.61
N ARG A 134 -16.81 -5.33 -20.44
CA ARG A 134 -18.23 -5.26 -20.08
C ARG A 134 -19.01 -6.01 -21.17
N PRO A 135 -19.91 -6.94 -20.81
CA PRO A 135 -20.79 -7.55 -21.80
C PRO A 135 -21.64 -6.44 -22.40
N VAL A 136 -21.40 -6.13 -23.68
CA VAL A 136 -22.20 -5.14 -24.41
C VAL A 136 -23.59 -5.75 -24.58
N GLY A 137 -24.56 -5.23 -23.84
CA GLY A 137 -25.96 -5.63 -23.97
C GLY A 137 -26.38 -5.57 -25.44
N LYS A 138 -27.02 -6.64 -25.93
CA LYS A 138 -27.49 -6.71 -27.32
C LYS A 138 -28.37 -5.49 -27.61
N ARG A 139 -28.02 -4.71 -28.63
CA ARG A 139 -28.81 -3.56 -29.08
C ARG A 139 -30.25 -4.03 -29.35
N PRO A 140 -31.29 -3.38 -28.79
CA PRO A 140 -32.67 -3.72 -29.10
C PRO A 140 -32.89 -3.58 -30.60
N ARG A 141 -33.38 -4.63 -31.27
CA ARG A 141 -33.82 -4.53 -32.67
C ARG A 141 -35.01 -3.56 -32.71
N LYS A 142 -34.89 -2.47 -33.49
CA LYS A 142 -36.04 -1.65 -33.89
C LYS A 142 -37.09 -2.60 -34.48
N ARG A 143 -38.25 -2.74 -33.83
CA ARG A 143 -39.43 -3.31 -34.49
C ARG A 143 -39.91 -2.22 -35.46
N GLY A 144 -40.06 -2.60 -36.72
CA GLY A 144 -40.58 -1.72 -37.77
C GLY A 144 -41.96 -1.19 -37.39
N PHE A 145 -42.25 0.01 -37.89
CA PHE A 145 -43.50 0.75 -37.74
C PHE A 145 -44.71 -0.05 -38.22
#